data_AF-A0AAW6F3J2-F1
#
_entry.id   AF-A0AAW6F3J2-F1
#
_cell.length_a   1.000
_cell.length_b   1.000
_cell.length_c   1.000
_cell.angle_alpha   90.00
_cell.angle_beta   90.00
_cell.angle_gamma   90.00
#
_symmetry.space_group_name_H-M   'P 1'
#
loop_
_entity.id
_entity.type
_entity.pdbx_description
1 polymer ?
#
loop_
_entity_poly.entity_id
_entity_poly.type
_entity_poly.pdbx_seq_one_letter_code
_entity_poly.pdbx_strand_id
1 'polypeptide(L)'
;RLAREVLRGYASLRGETDVIRCKLYSLLLPAYKLLGDEDEFDRLHATVRSMLPVIKAGQSRALLLVSLYGCTDSSLYQRMAHELVDPWMEEASPKKSKTVLIRRLRDYDRWLKHNE
;
A
#
# COMPACT_ATOMS: atom_id res chain seq x y z
N ARG A 1 -15.71 -7.03 -10.07
CA ARG A 1 -15.41 -6.60 -11.47
C ARG A 1 -14.08 -5.84 -11.54
N LEU A 2 -13.93 -4.76 -10.77
CA LEU A 2 -12.73 -3.91 -10.78
C LEU A 2 -11.39 -4.64 -10.50
N ALA A 3 -11.33 -5.54 -9.51
CA ALA A 3 -10.09 -6.28 -9.20
C ALA A 3 -9.56 -7.11 -10.39
N ARG A 4 -10.45 -7.72 -11.18
CA ARG A 4 -10.06 -8.48 -12.39
C ARG A 4 -9.56 -7.55 -13.49
N GLU A 5 -10.14 -6.36 -13.62
CA GLU A 5 -9.69 -5.34 -14.58
C GLU A 5 -8.30 -4.82 -14.20
N VAL A 6 -8.01 -4.67 -12.91
CA VAL A 6 -6.66 -4.34 -12.42
C VAL A 6 -5.65 -5.41 -12.82
N LEU A 7 -5.92 -6.69 -12.56
CA LEU A 7 -4.98 -7.76 -12.95
C LEU A 7 -4.76 -7.80 -14.48
N ARG A 8 -5.84 -7.68 -15.27
CA ARG A 8 -5.73 -7.64 -16.75
C ARG A 8 -4.89 -6.47 -17.26
N GLY A 9 -5.02 -5.30 -16.64
CA GLY A 9 -4.33 -4.09 -17.07
C GLY A 9 -2.89 -3.98 -16.58
N TYR A 10 -2.57 -4.56 -15.42
CA TYR A 10 -1.33 -4.24 -14.71
C TYR A 10 -0.44 -5.45 -14.35
N ALA A 11 -0.96 -6.69 -14.33
CA ALA A 11 -0.18 -7.84 -13.82
C ALA A 11 1.04 -8.19 -14.69
N SER A 12 1.00 -7.90 -15.99
CA SER A 12 2.12 -8.13 -16.91
C SER A 12 3.09 -6.96 -17.00
N LEU A 13 2.77 -5.81 -16.40
CA LEU A 13 3.61 -4.62 -16.50
C LEU A 13 4.83 -4.73 -15.60
N ARG A 14 5.99 -4.29 -16.12
CA ARG A 14 7.22 -4.18 -15.35
C ARG A 14 7.43 -2.74 -14.91
N GLY A 15 7.70 -2.53 -13.63
CA GLY A 15 8.06 -1.21 -13.11
C GLY A 15 9.55 -0.94 -13.26
N GLU A 16 9.90 -0.01 -14.16
CA GLU A 16 11.30 0.35 -14.43
C GLU A 16 11.96 1.07 -13.24
N THR A 17 11.17 1.85 -12.49
CA THR A 17 11.63 2.58 -11.30
C THR A 17 10.94 2.08 -10.03
N ASP A 18 11.56 2.31 -8.86
CA ASP A 18 10.93 1.99 -7.58
C ASP A 18 9.57 2.67 -7.43
N VAL A 19 9.43 3.92 -7.87
CA VAL A 19 8.16 4.65 -7.78
C VAL A 19 7.08 3.98 -8.62
N ILE A 20 7.41 3.52 -9.83
CA ILE A 20 6.46 2.80 -10.70
C ILE A 20 6.14 1.42 -10.10
N ARG A 21 7.14 0.68 -9.62
CA ARG A 21 6.93 -0.61 -8.92
C ARG A 21 5.99 -0.44 -7.73
N CYS A 22 6.21 0.56 -6.88
CA CYS A 22 5.36 0.82 -5.72
C CYS A 22 3.90 1.07 -6.13
N LYS A 23 3.68 1.86 -7.18
CA LYS A 23 2.33 2.12 -7.70
C LYS A 23 1.68 0.84 -8.22
N LEU A 24 2.38 0.05 -9.04
CA LEU A 24 1.86 -1.21 -9.56
C LEU A 24 1.51 -2.18 -8.43
N TYR A 25 2.43 -2.41 -7.49
CA TYR A 25 2.23 -3.37 -6.41
C TYR A 25 1.13 -2.92 -5.44
N SER A 26 0.95 -1.60 -5.23
CA SER A 26 -0.15 -1.07 -4.43
C SER A 26 -1.54 -1.33 -5.02
N LEU A 27 -1.62 -1.58 -6.33
CA LEU A 27 -2.85 -1.97 -7.04
C LEU A 27 -3.02 -3.49 -7.07
N LEU A 28 -1.93 -4.22 -7.31
CA LEU A 28 -1.97 -5.67 -7.47
C LEU A 28 -2.22 -6.42 -6.15
N LEU A 29 -1.59 -6.00 -5.04
CA LEU A 29 -1.80 -6.61 -3.72
C LEU A 29 -3.30 -6.75 -3.34
N PRO A 30 -4.10 -5.66 -3.31
CA PRO A 30 -5.51 -5.78 -2.98
C PRO A 30 -6.30 -6.53 -4.07
N ALA A 31 -5.88 -6.48 -5.34
CA ALA A 31 -6.56 -7.22 -6.40
C ALA A 31 -6.43 -8.74 -6.22
N TYR A 32 -5.23 -9.24 -5.92
CA TYR A 32 -5.01 -10.65 -5.59
C TYR A 32 -5.77 -11.05 -4.32
N LYS A 33 -5.68 -10.25 -3.26
CA LYS A 33 -6.39 -10.51 -1.99
C LYS A 33 -7.91 -10.61 -2.18
N LEU A 34 -8.52 -9.67 -2.92
CA LEU A 34 -9.96 -9.65 -3.17
C LEU A 34 -10.44 -10.78 -4.08
N LEU A 35 -9.55 -11.36 -4.89
CA LEU A 35 -9.87 -12.47 -5.78
C LEU A 35 -9.57 -13.84 -5.17
N GLY A 36 -8.97 -13.88 -3.97
CA GLY A 36 -8.59 -15.13 -3.29
C GLY A 36 -7.38 -15.81 -3.92
N ASP A 37 -6.55 -15.08 -4.67
CA ASP A 37 -5.32 -15.61 -5.26
C ASP A 37 -4.17 -15.49 -4.25
N GLU A 38 -4.16 -16.40 -3.28
CA GLU A 38 -3.24 -16.37 -2.13
C GLU A 38 -1.78 -16.56 -2.56
N ASP A 39 -1.54 -17.44 -3.53
CA ASP A 39 -0.21 -17.73 -4.05
C ASP A 39 0.45 -16.50 -4.69
N GLU A 40 -0.29 -15.77 -5.55
CA GLU A 40 0.23 -14.52 -6.14
C GLU A 40 0.32 -13.39 -5.11
N PHE A 41 -0.64 -13.34 -4.17
CA PHE A 41 -0.57 -12.39 -3.07
C PHE A 41 0.70 -12.58 -2.25
N ASP A 42 1.02 -13.80 -1.84
CA ASP A 42 2.19 -14.12 -1.01
C ASP A 42 3.50 -13.86 -1.75
N ARG A 43 3.59 -14.22 -3.04
CA ARG A 43 4.73 -13.88 -3.90
C ARG A 43 4.97 -12.37 -3.96
N LEU A 44 3.90 -11.62 -4.21
CA LEU A 44 4.01 -10.17 -4.32
C LEU A 44 4.30 -9.52 -2.96
N HIS A 45 3.69 -10.01 -1.89
CA HIS A 45 3.93 -9.53 -0.52
C HIS A 45 5.39 -9.74 -0.12
N ALA A 46 5.96 -10.92 -0.38
CA ALA A 46 7.38 -11.19 -0.14
C ALA A 46 8.30 -10.23 -0.92
N THR A 47 7.97 -9.95 -2.18
CA THR A 47 8.68 -8.98 -3.03
C THR A 47 8.60 -7.56 -2.47
N VAL A 48 7.40 -7.11 -2.07
CA VAL A 48 7.22 -5.78 -1.49
C VAL A 48 7.99 -5.66 -0.18
N ARG A 49 7.97 -6.70 0.66
CA ARG A 49 8.70 -6.72 1.94
C ARG A 49 10.21 -6.58 1.75
N SER A 50 10.80 -7.23 0.76
CA SER A 50 12.24 -7.11 0.48
C SER A 50 12.63 -5.74 -0.07
N MET A 51 11.71 -5.07 -0.78
CA MET A 51 11.93 -3.72 -1.32
C MET A 51 11.76 -2.60 -0.29
N LEU A 52 10.90 -2.77 0.72
CA LEU A 52 10.56 -1.71 1.67
C LEU A 52 11.76 -0.95 2.27
N PRO A 53 12.86 -1.61 2.72
CA PRO A 53 14.00 -0.92 3.32
C PRO A 53 14.79 -0.04 2.35
N VAL A 54 14.78 -0.37 1.06
CA VAL A 54 15.61 0.33 0.05
C VAL A 54 14.89 1.48 -0.64
N ILE A 55 13.56 1.56 -0.53
CA ILE A 55 12.77 2.66 -1.12
C ILE A 55 13.07 3.97 -0.39
N LYS A 56 13.74 4.89 -1.10
CA LYS A 56 14.09 6.22 -0.58
C LYS A 56 12.93 7.21 -0.62
N ALA A 57 12.01 7.06 -1.57
CA ALA A 57 10.87 7.95 -1.70
C ALA A 57 9.82 7.67 -0.61
N GLY A 58 9.77 8.52 0.43
CA GLY A 58 8.88 8.34 1.59
C GLY A 58 7.41 8.15 1.23
N GLN A 59 6.89 8.89 0.24
CA GLN A 59 5.51 8.73 -0.22
C GLN A 59 5.24 7.38 -0.90
N SER A 60 6.21 6.86 -1.66
CA SER A 60 6.11 5.54 -2.28
C SER A 60 6.16 4.42 -1.25
N ARG A 61 7.01 4.57 -0.23
CA ARG A 61 7.08 3.64 0.90
C ARG A 61 5.78 3.63 1.70
N ALA A 62 5.22 4.80 2.02
CA ALA A 62 3.93 4.93 2.69
C ALA A 62 2.78 4.32 1.87
N LEU A 63 2.77 4.51 0.55
CA LEU A 63 1.77 3.89 -0.34
C LEU A 63 1.75 2.36 -0.18
N LEU A 64 2.92 1.73 -0.16
CA LEU A 64 3.02 0.28 0.02
C LEU A 64 2.62 -0.15 1.43
N LEU A 65 3.06 0.57 2.47
CA LEU A 65 2.73 0.24 3.85
C LEU A 65 1.23 0.34 4.13
N VAL A 66 0.56 1.39 3.64
CA VAL A 66 -0.89 1.53 3.74
C VAL A 66 -1.60 0.40 2.98
N SER A 67 -1.15 0.04 1.77
CA SER A 67 -1.72 -1.10 1.04
C SER A 67 -1.51 -2.43 1.77
N LEU A 68 -0.32 -2.66 2.32
CA LEU A 68 -0.02 -3.87 3.08
C LEU A 68 -0.86 -3.97 4.34
N TYR A 69 -1.00 -2.89 5.09
CA TYR A 69 -1.87 -2.85 6.27
C TYR A 69 -3.28 -3.29 5.91
N GLY A 70 -3.91 -2.64 4.93
CA GLY A 70 -5.27 -2.99 4.51
C GLY A 70 -5.45 -4.40 3.94
N CYS A 71 -4.38 -5.03 3.42
CA CYS A 71 -4.47 -6.39 2.86
C CYS A 71 -4.15 -7.50 3.87
N THR A 72 -3.41 -7.18 4.94
CA THR A 72 -2.84 -8.19 5.86
C THR A 72 -3.36 -8.07 7.29
N ASP A 73 -4.03 -6.97 7.62
CA ASP A 73 -4.45 -6.68 8.99
C ASP A 73 -3.27 -6.76 9.99
N SER A 74 -2.10 -6.28 9.56
CA SER A 74 -0.88 -6.35 10.38
C SER A 74 -0.65 -5.05 11.14
N SER A 75 -0.64 -5.13 12.47
CA SER A 75 -0.28 -4.02 13.36
C SER A 75 1.16 -3.51 13.14
N LEU A 76 2.06 -4.34 12.59
CA LEU A 76 3.39 -3.90 12.18
C LEU A 76 3.31 -2.90 11.03
N TYR A 77 2.59 -3.23 9.96
CA TYR A 77 2.45 -2.33 8.81
C TYR A 77 1.62 -1.10 9.14
N GLN A 78 0.66 -1.23 10.06
CA GLN A 78 -0.07 -0.11 10.61
C GLN A 78 0.87 0.91 11.27
N ARG A 79 1.68 0.49 12.25
CA ARG A 79 2.66 1.38 12.92
C ARG A 79 3.62 2.03 11.92
N MET A 80 4.20 1.25 11.02
CA MET A 80 5.13 1.75 10.01
C MET A 80 4.46 2.75 9.04
N ALA A 81 3.18 2.58 8.74
CA ALA A 81 2.42 3.53 7.92
C ALA A 81 2.24 4.86 8.66
N HIS A 82 1.86 4.82 9.94
CA HIS A 82 1.71 6.01 10.78
C HIS A 82 3.01 6.80 10.92
N GLU A 83 4.15 6.12 11.15
CA GLU A 83 5.47 6.76 11.22
C GLU A 83 5.79 7.66 10.01
N LEU A 84 5.25 7.35 8.82
CA LEU A 84 5.46 8.14 7.60
C LEU A 84 4.34 9.13 7.31
N VAL A 85 3.11 8.79 7.68
CA VAL A 85 1.91 9.55 7.30
C VAL A 85 1.58 10.63 8.32
N ASP A 86 1.87 10.40 9.60
CA ASP A 86 1.50 11.32 10.68
C ASP A 86 2.10 12.73 10.52
N PRO A 87 3.39 12.90 10.14
CA PRO A 87 3.95 14.22 9.89
C PRO A 87 3.23 15.01 8.80
N TRP A 88 2.53 14.34 7.87
CA TRP A 88 1.79 15.02 6.79
C TRP A 88 0.48 15.61 7.25
N MET A 89 -0.04 15.21 8.41
CA MET A 89 -1.26 15.77 8.99
C MET A 89 -1.03 17.18 9.53
N GLU A 90 0.22 17.50 9.86
CA GLU A 90 0.64 18.82 10.33
C GLU A 90 1.04 19.77 9.19
N GLU A 91 1.15 19.26 7.95
CA GLU A 91 1.43 20.10 6.79
C GLU A 91 0.26 21.07 6.53
N ALA A 92 0.57 22.35 6.33
CA ALA A 92 -0.45 23.37 6.07
C ALA A 92 -1.26 23.11 4.78
N SER A 93 -0.64 22.47 3.78
CA SER A 93 -1.27 22.11 2.51
C SER A 93 -0.62 20.86 1.91
N PRO A 94 -0.98 19.67 2.40
CA PRO A 94 -0.42 18.43 1.90
C PRO A 94 -0.86 18.19 0.45
N LYS A 95 0.04 17.68 -0.39
CA LYS A 95 -0.28 17.31 -1.77
C LYS A 95 -1.43 16.30 -1.79
N LYS A 96 -2.27 16.35 -2.84
CA LYS A 96 -3.41 15.43 -3.04
C LYS A 96 -3.05 13.95 -2.82
N SER A 97 -1.87 13.52 -3.27
CA SER A 97 -1.39 12.15 -3.10
C SER A 97 -1.18 11.76 -1.63
N LYS A 98 -0.73 12.68 -0.77
CA LYS A 98 -0.63 12.47 0.68
C LYS A 98 -2.01 12.45 1.34
N THR A 99 -2.90 13.38 0.96
CA THR A 99 -4.28 13.44 1.48
C THR A 99 -5.04 12.15 1.25
N VAL A 100 -4.86 11.52 0.08
CA VAL A 100 -5.47 10.21 -0.22
C VAL A 100 -4.96 9.13 0.72
N LEU A 101 -3.66 9.09 1.02
CA LEU A 101 -3.08 8.11 1.94
C LEU A 101 -3.51 8.35 3.38
N ILE A 102 -3.56 9.60 3.85
CA ILE A 102 -4.07 9.97 5.18
C ILE A 102 -5.49 9.44 5.37
N ARG A 103 -6.38 9.70 4.40
CA ARG A 103 -7.78 9.23 4.46
C ARG A 103 -7.85 7.71 4.48
N ARG A 104 -7.13 7.04 3.57
CA ARG A 104 -7.13 5.58 3.49
C ARG A 104 -6.62 4.91 4.77
N LEU A 105 -5.55 5.43 5.37
CA LEU A 105 -5.01 4.89 6.62
C LEU A 105 -6.06 5.00 7.74
N ARG A 106 -6.70 6.17 7.88
CA ARG A 106 -7.79 6.37 8.85
C ARG A 106 -8.99 5.44 8.62
N ASP A 107 -9.36 5.19 7.36
CA ASP A 107 -10.44 4.26 7.03
C ASP A 107 -10.07 2.84 7.48
N TYR A 108 -8.83 2.40 7.22
CA TYR A 108 -8.34 1.10 7.68
C TYR A 108 -8.29 0.99 9.20
N ASP A 109 -7.81 2.01 9.91
CA ASP A 109 -7.81 2.01 11.38
C ASP A 109 -9.20 1.83 11.97
N ARG A 110 -10.20 2.50 11.38
CA ARG A 110 -11.60 2.36 11.81
C ARG A 110 -12.14 0.96 11.55
N TRP A 111 -11.78 0.35 10.43
CA TRP A 111 -12.31 -0.97 10.06
C TRP A 111 -11.60 -2.12 10.79
N LEU A 112 -10.29 -2.00 10.99
CA LEU A 112 -9.42 -3.05 11.52
C LEU A 112 -9.16 -2.92 13.03
N LYS A 113 -9.51 -1.78 13.63
CA LYS A 113 -9.57 -1.58 15.10
C LYS A 113 -8.26 -1.80 15.85
N HIS A 114 -7.12 -1.61 15.20
CA HIS A 114 -5.81 -1.63 15.88
C HIS A 114 -5.55 -0.43 16.80
N ASN A 115 -6.41 0.59 16.77
CA ASN A 115 -6.32 1.79 17.61
C ASN A 115 -7.35 1.79 18.76
N GLU A 116 -8.06 0.67 18.98
CA GLU A 116 -9.02 0.47 20.08
C GLU A 116 -8.41 -0.31 21.25
#